data_AF-A0A921HQ77-F1
#
_entry.id   AF-A0A921HQ77-F1
#
_cell.length_a   1.000
_cell.length_b   1.000
_cell.length_c   1.000
_cell.angle_alpha   90.00
_cell.angle_beta   90.00
_cell.angle_gamma   90.00
#
_symmetry.space_group_name_H-M   'P 1'
#
loop_
_entity.id
_entity.type
_entity.pdbx_description
1 polymer ?
#
loop_
_entity_poly.entity_id
_entity_poly.type
_entity_poly.pdbx_seq_one_letter_code
_entity_poly.pdbx_strand_id
1 'polypeptide(L)' 'MQYCYKAEPEPKNLNKENSISIDICVDNLASCITNTGTSFIMDGRKIKSINRYWNKR' A
#
# COMPACT_ATOMS: atom_id res chain seq x y z
N MET A 1 -20.37 -14.38 -10.67
CA MET A 1 -19.54 -15.51 -10.18
C MET A 1 -18.19 -14.95 -9.77
N GLN A 2 -17.68 -15.33 -8.59
CA GLN A 2 -16.35 -14.98 -8.10
C GLN A 2 -15.51 -16.26 -8.11
N TYR A 3 -14.35 -16.23 -8.75
CA TYR A 3 -13.41 -17.35 -8.78
C TYR A 3 -12.16 -16.97 -7.98
N CYS A 4 -11.76 -17.83 -7.06
CA CYS A 4 -10.49 -17.71 -6.34
C CYS A 4 -9.61 -18.88 -6.73
N TYR A 5 -8.41 -18.59 -7.23
CA TYR A 5 -7.40 -19.59 -7.57
C TYR A 5 -6.23 -19.47 -6.59
N LYS A 6 -5.68 -20.60 -6.16
CA LYS A 6 -4.39 -20.60 -5.47
C LYS A 6 -3.30 -20.44 -6.52
N ALA A 7 -2.49 -19.40 -6.36
CA ALA A 7 -1.24 -19.28 -7.09
C ALA A 7 -0.17 -20.12 -6.38
N GLU A 8 0.62 -20.86 -7.14
CA GLU A 8 1.81 -21.53 -6.62
C GLU A 8 2.84 -20.46 -6.19
N PRO A 9 3.51 -20.63 -5.04
CA PRO A 9 4.51 -19.68 -4.58
C PRO A 9 5.75 -19.74 -5.47
N GLU A 10 6.08 -18.61 -6.09
CA GLU A 10 7.34 -18.46 -6.83
C GLU A 10 8.50 -18.21 -5.85
N PRO A 11 9.60 -18.98 -5.93
CA PRO A 11 10.77 -18.73 -5.09
C PRO A 11 11.40 -17.40 -5.47
N LYS A 12 11.48 -16.48 -4.49
CA LYS A 12 12.12 -15.18 -4.64
C LYS A 12 13.42 -15.15 -3.85
N ASN A 13 14.49 -14.65 -4.46
CA ASN A 13 15.75 -14.39 -3.76
C ASN A 13 15.64 -13.08 -2.97
N LEU A 14 15.09 -13.16 -1.76
CA LEU A 14 14.86 -12.01 -0.87
C LEU A 14 15.92 -11.95 0.23
N ASN A 15 16.42 -10.75 0.53
CA ASN A 15 17.22 -10.52 1.72
C ASN A 15 16.30 -10.33 2.94
N LYS A 16 16.46 -11.18 3.97
CA LYS A 16 15.67 -11.13 5.21
C LYS A 16 15.97 -9.91 6.09
N GLU A 17 17.11 -9.26 5.87
CA GLU A 17 17.48 -8.03 6.56
C GLU A 17 16.78 -6.81 5.97
N ASN A 18 16.27 -6.90 4.74
CA ASN A 18 15.54 -5.80 4.12
C ASN A 18 14.16 -5.66 4.76
N SER A 19 13.82 -4.44 5.16
CA SER A 19 12.53 -4.11 5.74
C SER A 19 11.93 -2.86 5.08
N ILE A 20 10.60 -2.79 5.12
CA ILE A 20 9.82 -1.64 4.66
C ILE A 20 8.90 -1.20 5.79
N SER A 21 8.96 0.09 6.13
CA SER A 21 8.02 0.75 7.01
C SER A 21 6.93 1.41 6.17
N ILE A 22 5.68 1.20 6.54
CA ILE A 22 4.51 1.73 5.84
C ILE A 22 3.68 2.52 6.84
N ASP A 23 3.58 3.82 6.63
CA ASP A 23 2.69 4.72 7.37
C ASP A 23 1.46 5.04 6.53
N ILE A 24 0.26 4.70 7.01
CA ILE A 24 -1.00 4.80 6.24
C ILE A 24 -1.75 6.05 6.69
N CYS A 25 -2.11 6.92 5.74
CA CYS A 25 -2.83 8.16 6.02
C CYS A 25 -3.85 8.48 4.90
N VAL A 26 -4.74 9.47 5.11
CA VAL A 26 -5.76 9.87 4.13
C VAL A 26 -5.22 10.86 3.09
N ASP A 27 -4.21 11.66 3.43
CA ASP A 27 -3.59 12.60 2.50
C ASP A 27 -2.59 11.87 1.57
N ASN A 28 -1.69 11.10 2.18
CA ASN A 28 -0.85 10.11 1.51
C ASN A 28 -1.37 8.73 1.91
N LEU A 29 -2.00 8.01 0.98
CA LEU A 29 -2.53 6.66 1.21
C LEU A 29 -1.51 5.81 1.96
N ALA A 30 -0.25 5.89 1.54
CA ALA A 30 0.85 5.45 2.36
C ALA A 30 2.12 6.25 2.09
N SER A 31 2.93 6.44 3.13
CA SER A 31 4.34 6.80 3.03
C SER A 31 5.16 5.56 3.33
N CYS A 32 6.03 5.19 2.40
CA CYS A 32 6.80 3.95 2.48
C CYS A 32 8.29 4.28 2.51
N ILE A 33 9.02 3.66 3.43
CA ILE A 33 10.47 3.84 3.58
C ILE A 33 11.12 2.46 3.74
N THR A 34 12.19 2.19 3.01
CA THR A 34 12.99 0.98 3.19
C THR A 34 14.20 1.27 4.07
N ASN A 35 14.68 0.25 4.79
CA ASN A 35 15.96 0.36 5.49
C ASN A 35 17.19 0.45 4.55
N THR A 36 16.97 0.28 3.24
CA THR A 36 17.97 0.49 2.19
C THR A 36 18.00 1.93 1.63
N GLY A 37 17.18 2.84 2.18
CA GLY A 37 17.22 4.27 1.86
C GLY A 37 16.24 4.73 0.76
N THR A 38 15.38 3.85 0.24
CA THR A 38 14.35 4.21 -0.74
C THR A 38 13.10 4.69 -0.04
N SER A 39 12.45 5.73 -0.58
CA SER A 39 11.14 6.19 -0.12
C SER A 39 10.19 6.47 -1.27
N PHE A 40 8.89 6.24 -1.05
CA PHE A 40 7.84 6.59 -2.01
C PHE A 40 6.52 6.89 -1.32
N ILE A 41 5.65 7.62 -2.01
CA ILE A 41 4.33 8.03 -1.52
C ILE A 41 3.26 7.45 -2.44
N MET A 42 2.24 6.83 -1.87
CA MET A 42 1.01 6.46 -2.56
C MET A 42 -0.04 7.55 -2.33
N ASP A 43 -0.69 8.01 -3.41
CA ASP A 43 -1.64 9.12 -3.37
C ASP A 43 -2.98 8.74 -2.71
N GLY A 44 -3.40 9.51 -1.69
CA GLY A 44 -4.66 9.33 -0.96
C GLY A 44 -5.86 10.10 -1.51
N ARG A 45 -5.66 10.98 -2.50
CA ARG A 45 -6.70 11.91 -3.00
C ARG A 45 -7.99 11.21 -3.44
N LYS A 46 -7.90 10.03 -4.03
CA LYS A 46 -9.08 9.25 -4.47
C LYS A 46 -9.97 8.86 -3.28
N ILE A 47 -9.38 8.34 -2.21
CA ILE A 47 -10.11 7.94 -0.99
C ILE A 47 -10.67 9.17 -0.29
N LYS A 48 -9.90 10.26 -0.21
CA LYS A 48 -10.37 11.54 0.33
C LYS A 48 -11.59 12.09 -0.42
N SER A 49 -11.60 11.99 -1.75
CA SER A 49 -12.73 12.41 -2.60
C SER A 49 -14.00 11.60 -2.31
N ILE A 50 -13.85 10.27 -2.18
CA ILE A 50 -14.97 9.39 -1.82
C ILE A 50 -15.47 9.76 -0.43
N ASN A 51 -14.58 9.84 0.58
CA ASN A 51 -14.96 10.15 1.96
C ASN A 51 -15.67 11.51 2.08
N ARG A 52 -15.27 12.50 1.27
CA ARG A 52 -15.96 13.79 1.18
C ARG A 52 -17.40 13.67 0.70
N TYR A 53 -17.70 12.79 -0.25
CA TYR A 53 -19.09 12.57 -0.70
C TYR A 53 -19.92 11.91 0.40
N TRP A 54 -19.35 10.96 1.13
CA TRP A 54 -20.03 10.30 2.26
C TRP A 54 -20.33 11.27 3.41
N ASN A 55 -19.36 12.10 3.83
CA ASN A 55 -19.54 13.09 4.91
C ASN A 55 -20.47 14.27 4.55
N LYS A 56 -20.90 14.37 3.29
CA LYS A 56 -21.86 15.39 2.83
C LYS A 56 -23.30 14.88 2.78
N ARG A 57 -23.52 13.60 3.06
CA ARG A 57 -24.84 13.03 3.31
C ARG A 57 -25.16 13.18 4.78
#